data_AF-A0A2V7N7J3-F1
#
_entry.id   AF-A0A2V7N7J3-F1
#
_cell.length_a   1.000
_cell.length_b   1.000
_cell.length_c   1.000
_cell.angle_alpha   90.00
_cell.angle_beta   90.00
_cell.angle_gamma   90.00
#
_symmetry.space_group_name_H-M   'P 1'
#
loop_
_entity.id
_entity.type
_entity.pdbx_description
1 polymer ?
#
loop_
_entity_poly.entity_id
_entity_poly.type
_entity_poly.pdbx_seq_one_letter_code
_entity_poly.pdbx_strand_id
1 'polypeptide(L)'
;MTSAFPGQERAKHMGELKRGDDRWDVFVETQLDGEVGAVRGRLHFVSGEQHRMTTWIFLELTEREIQERFGEFSAIELWHFLAALQA
;
A
#
# COMPACT_ATOMS: atom_id res chain seq x y z
N MET A 1 3.81 16.18 -2.42
CA MET A 1 4.97 15.51 -3.04
C MET A 1 4.69 14.03 -3.02
N THR A 2 4.46 13.39 -4.16
CA THR A 2 4.36 11.93 -4.26
C THR A 2 5.77 11.36 -4.07
N SER A 3 5.97 10.52 -3.04
CA SER A 3 7.23 9.79 -2.88
C SER A 3 7.47 8.89 -4.10
N ALA A 4 8.73 8.55 -4.43
CA ALA A 4 8.95 7.47 -5.38
C ALA A 4 8.54 6.12 -4.74
N PHE A 5 8.17 5.13 -5.55
CA PHE A 5 8.09 3.75 -5.09
C PHE A 5 9.47 3.33 -4.56
N PRO A 6 9.59 2.83 -3.32
CA PRO A 6 10.89 2.57 -2.71
C PRO A 6 11.57 1.30 -3.23
N GLY A 7 10.95 0.60 -4.19
CA GLY A 7 11.40 -0.67 -4.73
C GLY A 7 10.93 -1.88 -3.92
N GLN A 8 11.04 -3.07 -4.51
CA GLN A 8 10.57 -4.33 -3.92
C GLN A 8 11.37 -4.76 -2.68
N GLU A 9 12.57 -4.20 -2.48
CA GLU A 9 13.39 -4.47 -1.28
C GLU A 9 12.82 -3.81 -0.02
N ARG A 10 12.04 -2.74 -0.19
CA ARG A 10 11.50 -1.93 0.91
C ARG A 10 9.96 -1.96 0.99
N ALA A 11 9.32 -2.65 0.07
CA ALA A 11 7.88 -2.84 0.06
C ALA A 11 7.54 -4.29 -0.32
N LYS A 12 6.71 -4.93 0.49
CA LYS A 12 6.31 -6.33 0.29
C LYS A 12 5.20 -6.41 -0.74
N HIS A 13 5.33 -7.29 -1.73
CA HIS A 13 4.28 -7.56 -2.70
C HIS A 13 3.11 -8.30 -2.03
N MET A 14 1.90 -7.76 -2.18
CA MET A 14 0.70 -8.26 -1.53
C MET A 14 -0.32 -8.87 -2.49
N GLY A 15 -0.14 -8.68 -3.80
CA GLY A 15 -1.00 -9.28 -4.83
C GLY A 15 -1.31 -8.30 -5.95
N GLU A 16 -2.29 -8.66 -6.77
CA GLU A 16 -2.66 -7.91 -7.96
C GLU A 16 -4.10 -7.42 -7.88
N LEU A 17 -4.34 -6.16 -8.27
CA LEU A 17 -5.66 -5.61 -8.49
C LEU A 17 -5.93 -5.54 -9.98
N LYS A 18 -6.96 -6.25 -10.45
CA LYS A 18 -7.41 -6.27 -11.86
C LYS A 18 -8.78 -5.63 -11.97
N ARG A 19 -8.93 -4.63 -12.84
CA ARG A 19 -10.22 -4.00 -13.13
C ARG A 19 -10.30 -3.61 -14.61
N GLY A 20 -11.14 -4.32 -15.36
CA GLY A 20 -11.19 -4.14 -16.81
C GLY A 20 -9.82 -4.44 -17.42
N ASP A 21 -9.27 -3.48 -18.16
CA ASP A 21 -7.96 -3.59 -18.79
C ASP A 21 -6.80 -3.17 -17.87
N ASP A 22 -7.09 -2.53 -16.74
CA ASP A 22 -6.08 -2.06 -15.79
C ASP A 22 -5.65 -3.19 -14.85
N ARG A 23 -4.32 -3.39 -14.74
CA ARG A 23 -3.68 -4.30 -13.78
C ARG A 23 -2.65 -3.54 -12.96
N TRP A 24 -2.77 -3.64 -11.64
CA TRP A 24 -1.87 -3.02 -10.68
C TRP A 24 -1.26 -4.07 -9.78
N ASP A 25 0.06 -4.07 -9.66
CA ASP A 25 0.77 -4.79 -8.60
C ASP A 25 0.68 -3.95 -7.32
N VAL A 26 0.25 -4.59 -6.23
CA VAL A 26 0.02 -3.93 -4.94
C VAL A 26 1.14 -4.29 -3.97
N PHE A 27 1.77 -3.28 -3.39
CA PHE A 27 2.82 -3.44 -2.41
C PHE A 27 2.47 -2.70 -1.11
N VAL A 28 2.95 -3.22 0.02
CA VAL A 28 2.89 -2.54 1.31
C VAL A 28 4.29 -2.12 1.73
N GLU A 29 4.47 -0.83 1.98
CA GLU A 29 5.67 -0.28 2.61
C GLU A 29 5.41 -0.12 4.11
N THR A 30 6.36 -0.58 4.93
CA THR A 30 6.35 -0.40 6.38
C THR A 30 7.47 0.53 6.82
N GLN A 31 7.20 1.35 7.82
CA GLN A 31 8.20 2.22 8.43
C GLN A 31 8.04 2.21 9.96
N LEU A 32 9.11 1.91 10.68
CA LEU A 32 9.17 2.06 12.13
C LEU A 32 9.01 3.54 12.51
N ASP A 33 8.14 3.79 13.47
CA ASP A 33 7.88 5.09 14.05
C ASP A 33 8.25 5.08 15.54
N GLY A 34 9.46 5.58 15.84
CA GLY A 34 10.00 5.62 17.18
C GLY A 34 9.33 6.62 18.12
N GLU A 35 8.57 7.60 17.60
CA GLU A 35 7.88 8.58 18.45
C GLU A 35 6.67 7.97 19.16
N VAL A 36 5.99 7.04 18.48
CA VAL A 36 4.81 6.32 19.01
C VAL A 36 5.09 4.85 19.34
N GLY A 37 6.29 4.34 19.04
CA GLY A 37 6.67 2.96 19.33
C GLY A 37 5.87 1.95 18.50
N ALA A 38 5.59 2.28 17.24
CA ALA A 38 4.73 1.49 16.35
C ALA A 38 5.33 1.40 14.93
N VAL A 39 4.64 0.72 14.03
CA VAL A 39 4.95 0.60 12.61
C VAL A 39 3.84 1.26 11.81
N ARG A 40 4.22 2.16 10.90
CA ARG A 40 3.33 2.74 9.90
C ARG A 40 3.30 1.90 8.64
N GLY A 41 2.16 1.84 7.97
CA GLY A 41 2.02 1.17 6.67
C GLY A 41 1.33 2.04 5.63
N ARG A 42 1.81 1.97 4.39
CA ARG A 42 1.17 2.59 3.22
C ARG A 42 1.16 1.63 2.05
N LEU A 43 0.22 1.82 1.14
CA LEU A 43 0.07 1.01 -0.05
C LEU A 43 0.64 1.70 -1.27
N HIS A 44 1.24 0.91 -2.16
CA HIS A 44 1.72 1.32 -3.47
C HIS A 44 1.01 0.48 -4.53
N PHE A 45 0.50 1.14 -5.55
CA PHE A 45 -0.09 0.53 -6.73
C PHE A 45 0.83 0.86 -7.90
N VAL A 46 1.38 -0.16 -8.56
CA VAL A 46 2.34 -0.02 -9.65
C VAL A 46 1.78 -0.70 -10.91
N SER A 47 1.83 -0.01 -12.05
CA SER A 47 1.42 -0.54 -13.36
C SER A 47 2.33 0.03 -14.45
N GLY A 48 3.38 -0.71 -14.81
CA GLY A 48 4.44 -0.20 -15.68
C GLY A 48 5.08 1.07 -15.10
N GLU A 49 5.01 2.17 -15.86
CA GLU A 49 5.49 3.50 -15.42
C GLU A 49 4.51 4.24 -14.50
N GLN A 50 3.26 3.75 -14.35
CA GLN A 50 2.29 4.38 -13.47
C GLN A 50 2.51 3.93 -12.04
N HIS A 51 2.55 4.91 -11.14
CA HIS A 51 2.67 4.67 -9.71
C HIS A 51 1.71 5.56 -8.92
N ARG A 52 0.98 4.94 -7.99
CA ARG A 52 0.13 5.63 -7.02
C ARG A 52 0.40 5.09 -5.63
N MET A 53 0.18 5.92 -4.62
CA MET A 53 0.32 5.50 -3.22
C MET A 53 -0.70 6.16 -2.31
N THR A 54 -1.00 5.49 -1.21
CA THR A 54 -1.71 6.09 -0.09
C THR A 54 -0.77 6.92 0.79
N THR A 55 -1.35 7.71 1.70
CA THR A 55 -0.63 8.16 2.90
C THR A 55 -0.38 6.96 3.83
N TRP A 56 0.21 7.19 5.00
CA TRP A 56 0.29 6.18 6.07
C TRP A 56 -1.11 5.91 6.61
N ILE A 57 -1.72 4.81 6.17
CA ILE A 57 -3.09 4.42 6.52
C ILE A 57 -3.14 3.33 7.60
N PHE A 58 -2.00 2.69 7.88
CA PHE A 58 -1.84 1.74 8.97
C PHE A 58 -0.96 2.30 10.07
N LEU A 59 -1.30 1.98 11.32
CA LEU A 59 -0.48 2.18 12.50
C LEU A 59 -0.68 0.97 13.42
N GLU A 60 0.27 0.05 13.43
CA GLU A 60 0.18 -1.22 14.18
C GLU A 60 1.46 -1.43 15.00
N LEU A 61 1.44 -2.35 15.97
CA LEU A 61 2.62 -2.58 16.82
C LEU A 61 3.75 -3.29 16.07
N THR A 62 3.40 -4.09 15.05
CA THR A 62 4.35 -4.91 14.29
C THR A 62 4.06 -4.87 12.78
N GLU A 63 5.09 -5.13 11.98
CA GLU A 63 4.93 -5.30 10.52
C GLU A 63 4.00 -6.46 10.16
N ARG A 64 3.95 -7.50 11.02
CA ARG A 64 3.07 -8.66 10.81
C ARG A 64 1.61 -8.25 10.87
N GLU A 65 1.23 -7.44 11.85
CA GLU A 65 -0.15 -6.95 11.98
C GLU A 65 -0.54 -6.10 10.77
N ILE A 66 0.35 -5.25 10.24
CA ILE A 66 0.08 -4.52 9.00
C ILE A 66 -0.23 -5.48 7.83
N GLN A 67 0.53 -6.56 7.69
CA GLN A 67 0.32 -7.54 6.63
C GLN A 67 -0.99 -8.32 6.82
N GLU A 68 -1.35 -8.66 8.06
CA GLU A 68 -2.62 -9.32 8.40
C GLU A 68 -3.81 -8.40 8.10
N ARG A 69 -3.73 -7.13 8.52
CA ARG A 69 -4.74 -6.09 8.24
C ARG A 69 -4.92 -5.86 6.75
N PHE A 70 -3.84 -5.90 5.96
CA PHE A 70 -3.95 -5.85 4.51
C PHE A 70 -4.80 -7.01 3.95
N GLY A 71 -4.61 -8.22 4.46
CA GLY A 71 -5.34 -9.40 4.03
C GLY A 71 -6.86 -9.33 4.26
N GLU A 72 -7.33 -8.40 5.11
CA GLU A 72 -8.75 -8.17 5.35
C GLU A 72 -9.43 -7.30 4.28
N PHE A 73 -8.66 -6.54 3.48
CA PHE A 73 -9.25 -5.68 2.45
C PHE A 73 -9.74 -6.48 1.25
N SER A 74 -10.97 -6.19 0.84
CA SER A 74 -11.49 -6.64 -0.44
C SER A 74 -10.85 -5.84 -1.59
N ALA A 75 -10.82 -6.46 -2.78
CA ALA A 75 -10.37 -5.78 -4.01
C ALA A 75 -11.18 -4.50 -4.32
N ILE A 76 -12.45 -4.44 -3.89
CA ILE A 76 -13.32 -3.26 -4.04
C ILE A 76 -12.85 -2.12 -3.14
N GLU A 77 -12.48 -2.41 -1.89
CA GLU A 77 -11.96 -1.40 -0.96
C GLU A 77 -10.61 -0.87 -1.46
N LEU A 78 -9.71 -1.75 -1.93
CA LEU A 78 -8.44 -1.36 -2.56
C LEU A 78 -8.66 -0.45 -3.78
N TRP A 79 -9.69 -0.71 -4.58
CA TRP A 79 -10.06 0.16 -5.69
C TRP A 79 -10.58 1.53 -5.22
N HIS A 80 -11.46 1.58 -4.22
CA HIS A 80 -11.95 2.86 -3.69
C HIS A 80 -10.81 3.73 -3.16
N PHE A 81 -9.78 3.13 -2.53
CA PHE A 81 -8.57 3.84 -2.16
C PHE A 81 -7.87 4.43 -3.38
N LEU A 82 -7.71 3.67 -4.46
CA LEU A 82 -7.08 4.15 -5.68
C LEU A 82 -7.85 5.33 -6.31
N ALA A 83 -9.18 5.23 -6.35
CA ALA A 83 -10.04 6.27 -6.89
C ALA A 83 -9.99 7.56 -6.07
N ALA A 84 -9.92 7.46 -4.74
CA ALA A 84 -9.82 8.62 -3.85
C ALA A 84 -8.50 9.40 -4.01
N LEU A 85 -7.44 8.75 -4.52
CA LEU A 85 -6.14 9.40 -4.78
C LEU A 85 -6.09 10.17 -6.11
N GLN A 86 -7.14 10.08 -6.95
CA GLN A 86 -7.27 10.84 -8.20
C GLN A 86 -8.17 12.08 -8.07
N ALA A 87 -8.77 12.31 -6.90
CA ALA A 87 -9.68 13.41 -6.64
C ALA A 87 -8.95 14.71 -6.26
#